data_AF-A0A1V1NWQ4-F1
#
_entry.id   AF-A0A1V1NWQ4-F1
#
_cell.length_a   1.000
_cell.length_b   1.000
_cell.length_c   1.000
_cell.angle_alpha   90.00
_cell.angle_beta   90.00
_cell.angle_gamma   90.00
#
_symmetry.space_group_name_H-M   'P 1'
#
loop_
_entity.id
_entity.type
_entity.pdbx_description
1 polymer ?
#
loop_
_entity_poly.entity_id
_entity_poly.type
_entity_poly.pdbx_seq_one_letter_code
_entity_poly.pdbx_strand_id
1 'polypeptide(L)'
;MLSSPKQAISFSDATFARFQKLILDRTGIDFGERRRNELQRHISAYLTKLSLSDNNALYTKLLNHPTNSSIWEDFIDRIIVRETYFFREKQLFKALREDILPEIIASHQQDRSIRIWSAGCSTGEEPYSLSILLDQLLGHSIHQWRIFILATDINKPSLKQGIEGIYRSWALRQTSDDIIAAYFQKKDELFHIREDIQSRVMFSYLNLKDPVYPALETCTHAMDLILWRNVAIYFSETVIIDVLKRFYQALIPSGYFNIGASEAAHMGTTPFVSKPFPGAFVYQKMPADTQQKPLQHKPLLTQKIKKSQYKKPSYVFKSPQNKTKTSTKSPQSKAETSTKSLLEAAKEFTKKRDYIQAITFYQAYLEKHQKDANGWYLLARVYANSGDLEQAKHACICAIDHDPLIVQAYYLSGLINEEDGALEQAILDYKKTLYLQADFVLAHYHLSIVYQQLQNENQSERHRIQAIRILSRRSGDDIIPGADDLTVAQLLSMIG
;
A
#
# COMPACT_ATOMS: atom_id res chain seq x y z
N MET A 1 3.02 4.71 51.72
CA MET A 1 2.87 6.03 51.07
C MET A 1 2.04 5.83 49.81
N LEU A 2 1.02 6.64 49.57
CA LEU A 2 0.31 6.65 48.29
C LEU A 2 1.10 7.52 47.31
N SER A 3 1.43 6.99 46.13
CA SER A 3 2.11 7.76 45.09
C SER A 3 1.15 8.78 44.49
N SER A 4 1.47 10.07 44.61
CA SER A 4 0.73 11.14 43.95
C SER A 4 0.58 10.85 42.45
N PRO A 5 -0.58 11.14 41.83
CA PRO A 5 -0.73 10.98 40.38
C PRO A 5 0.31 11.86 39.68
N LYS A 6 1.13 11.26 38.80
CA LYS A 6 2.04 12.03 37.94
C LYS A 6 1.21 13.02 37.14
N GLN A 7 1.51 14.31 37.25
CA GLN A 7 0.91 15.32 36.39
C GLN A 7 1.16 14.95 34.93
N ALA A 8 0.12 15.01 34.11
CA ALA A 8 0.25 14.75 32.68
C ALA A 8 1.16 15.82 32.06
N ILE A 9 2.27 15.39 31.45
CA ILE A 9 3.25 16.30 30.85
C ILE A 9 2.58 16.99 29.64
N SER A 10 2.36 18.29 29.75
CA SER A 10 1.64 19.07 28.74
C SER A 10 2.34 19.06 27.38
N PHE A 11 1.58 18.77 26.32
CA PHE A 11 2.05 18.65 24.95
C PHE A 11 1.41 19.75 24.09
N SER A 12 1.89 20.98 24.29
CA SER A 12 1.40 22.19 23.61
C SER A 12 1.71 22.21 22.11
N ASP A 13 1.08 23.09 21.34
CA ASP A 13 1.32 23.25 19.90
C ASP A 13 2.79 23.50 19.56
N ALA A 14 3.46 24.36 20.33
CA ALA A 14 4.90 24.60 20.18
C ALA A 14 5.77 23.37 20.51
N THR A 15 5.25 22.44 21.33
CA THR A 15 5.90 21.16 21.63
C THR A 15 5.66 20.14 20.52
N PHE A 16 4.44 20.08 19.99
CA PHE A 16 4.08 19.23 18.85
C PHE A 16 4.87 19.64 17.59
N ALA A 17 4.78 20.90 17.17
CA ALA A 17 5.39 21.40 15.95
C ALA A 17 6.93 21.22 15.91
N ARG A 18 7.62 21.43 17.05
CA ARG A 18 9.08 21.20 17.11
C ARG A 18 9.44 19.71 17.01
N PHE A 19 8.65 18.80 17.61
CA PHE A 19 8.91 17.36 17.50
C PHE A 19 8.57 16.84 16.10
N GLN A 20 7.44 17.26 15.51
CA GLN A 20 7.09 16.99 14.11
C GLN A 20 8.23 17.43 13.18
N LYS A 21 8.68 18.69 13.28
CA LYS A 21 9.79 19.20 12.46
C LYS A 21 11.08 18.42 12.68
N LEU A 22 11.48 18.15 13.93
CA LEU A 22 12.71 17.40 14.21
C LEU A 22 12.67 15.98 13.63
N ILE A 23 11.51 15.31 13.65
CA ILE A 23 11.34 13.97 13.07
C ILE A 23 11.40 14.04 11.54
N LEU A 24 10.67 14.97 10.92
CA LEU A 24 10.65 15.19 9.48
C LEU A 24 12.05 15.53 8.94
N ASP A 25 12.76 16.46 9.58
CA ASP A 25 14.12 16.87 9.23
C ASP A 25 15.12 15.70 9.33
N ARG A 26 14.92 14.77 10.28
CA ARG A 26 15.85 13.66 10.57
C ARG A 26 15.55 12.36 9.83
N THR A 27 14.29 12.06 9.54
CA THR A 27 13.83 10.74 9.06
C THR A 27 12.91 10.80 7.84
N GLY A 28 12.38 11.98 7.49
CA GLY A 28 11.37 12.14 6.46
C GLY A 28 9.95 11.81 6.89
N ILE A 29 9.76 11.21 8.07
CA ILE A 29 8.44 10.85 8.60
C ILE A 29 7.68 12.13 9.00
N ASP A 30 6.52 12.36 8.42
CA ASP A 30 5.63 13.44 8.82
C ASP A 30 4.57 12.97 9.84
N PHE A 31 4.49 13.71 10.93
CA PHE A 31 3.40 13.63 11.90
C PHE A 31 2.47 14.83 11.71
N GLY A 32 1.80 14.89 10.56
CA GLY A 32 0.77 15.91 10.28
C GLY A 32 -0.32 15.95 11.35
N GLU A 33 -1.05 17.06 11.44
CA GLU A 33 -1.93 17.41 12.58
C GLU A 33 -2.88 16.27 13.04
N ARG A 34 -3.46 15.49 12.12
CA ARG A 34 -4.31 14.32 12.42
C ARG A 34 -3.60 13.25 13.28
N ARG A 35 -2.26 13.17 13.22
CA ARG A 35 -1.38 12.26 13.98
C ARG A 35 -0.81 12.87 15.27
N ARG A 36 -1.24 14.07 15.71
CA ARG A 36 -0.79 14.70 16.96
C ARG A 36 -0.91 13.77 18.18
N ASN A 37 -2.08 13.16 18.36
CA ASN A 37 -2.36 12.23 19.45
C ASN A 37 -1.54 10.94 19.36
N GLU A 38 -1.11 10.56 18.16
CA GLU A 38 -0.19 9.45 17.94
C GLU A 38 1.19 9.84 18.50
N LEU A 39 1.78 10.92 17.98
CA LEU A 39 3.11 11.42 18.39
C LEU A 39 3.18 11.69 19.89
N GLN A 40 2.15 12.30 20.49
CA GLN A 40 2.09 12.55 21.92
C GLN A 40 2.23 11.26 22.74
N ARG A 41 1.62 10.14 22.33
CA ARG A 41 1.79 8.84 23.02
C ARG A 41 3.21 8.31 22.91
N HIS A 42 3.82 8.37 21.73
CA HIS A 42 5.18 7.87 21.51
C HIS A 42 6.21 8.69 22.33
N ILE A 43 6.08 10.01 22.34
CA ILE A 43 6.86 10.91 23.20
C ILE A 43 6.63 10.59 24.69
N SER A 44 5.38 10.48 25.15
CA SER A 44 5.07 10.19 26.57
C SER A 44 5.59 8.83 27.03
N ALA A 45 5.48 7.80 26.18
CA ALA A 45 6.03 6.48 26.44
C ALA A 45 7.56 6.49 26.47
N TYR A 46 8.22 7.29 25.63
CA TYR A 46 9.67 7.34 25.56
C TYR A 46 10.29 8.18 26.69
N LEU A 47 9.65 9.28 27.09
CA LEU A 47 9.95 9.98 28.35
C LEU A 47 9.93 9.02 29.54
N THR A 48 8.91 8.15 29.59
CA THR A 48 8.77 7.14 30.64
C THR A 48 9.88 6.09 30.58
N LYS A 49 10.22 5.56 29.40
CA LYS A 49 11.36 4.62 29.25
C LYS A 49 12.69 5.24 29.70
N LEU A 50 12.94 6.50 29.34
CA LEU A 50 14.21 7.19 29.65
C LEU A 50 14.23 7.87 31.04
N SER A 51 13.16 7.73 31.84
CA SER A 51 12.99 8.40 33.14
C SER A 51 13.21 9.92 33.11
N LEU A 52 12.79 10.57 32.02
CA LEU A 52 12.96 12.01 31.82
C LEU A 52 11.79 12.80 32.43
N SER A 53 12.09 14.00 32.94
CA SER A 53 11.15 14.90 33.60
C SER A 53 10.11 15.53 32.67
N ASP A 54 10.50 15.87 31.45
CA ASP A 54 9.75 16.78 30.59
C ASP A 54 10.10 16.70 29.10
N ASN A 55 9.25 17.32 28.28
CA ASN A 55 9.36 17.37 26.83
C ASN A 55 10.63 18.09 26.31
N ASN A 56 11.28 18.97 27.09
CA ASN A 56 12.52 19.65 26.67
C ASN A 56 13.71 18.71 26.82
N ALA A 57 13.80 17.96 27.93
CA ALA A 57 14.87 17.00 28.16
C ALA A 57 14.98 15.94 27.05
N LEU A 58 13.85 15.42 26.55
CA LEU A 58 13.84 14.51 25.40
C LEU A 58 14.16 15.23 24.08
N TYR A 59 13.58 16.41 23.85
CA TYR A 59 13.84 17.18 22.62
C TYR A 59 15.33 17.50 22.46
N THR A 60 15.99 18.02 23.50
CA THR A 60 17.42 18.33 23.50
C THR A 60 18.28 17.08 23.31
N LYS A 61 17.88 15.94 23.91
CA LYS A 61 18.57 14.66 23.68
C LYS A 61 18.48 14.20 22.21
N LEU A 62 17.28 14.20 21.61
CA LEU A 62 17.11 13.83 20.19
C LEU A 62 17.78 14.84 19.25
N LEU A 63 17.78 16.13 19.58
CA LEU A 63 18.44 17.17 18.79
C LEU A 63 19.97 16.98 18.75
N ASN A 64 20.58 16.68 19.89
CA ASN A 64 22.03 16.63 20.06
C ASN A 64 22.68 15.30 19.63
N HIS A 65 21.89 14.27 19.29
CA HIS A 65 22.38 12.98 18.81
C HIS A 65 22.04 12.74 17.33
N PRO A 66 22.90 12.04 16.55
CA PRO A 66 22.64 11.76 15.14
C PRO A 66 21.58 10.66 14.96
N THR A 67 20.89 10.64 13.80
CA THR A 67 19.78 9.71 13.51
C THR A 67 20.17 8.23 13.59
N ASN A 68 21.46 7.91 13.42
CA ASN A 68 22.00 6.55 13.46
C ASN A 68 22.49 6.10 14.86
N SER A 69 22.14 6.85 15.93
CA SER A 69 22.50 6.54 17.31
C SER A 69 21.40 5.77 18.05
N SER A 70 21.77 5.08 19.14
CA SER A 70 20.86 4.23 19.91
C SER A 70 19.59 4.92 20.41
N ILE A 71 19.65 6.21 20.78
CA ILE A 71 18.45 6.97 21.19
C ILE A 71 17.49 7.25 20.03
N TRP A 72 18.01 7.39 18.81
CA TRP A 72 17.19 7.54 17.61
C TRP A 72 16.67 6.19 17.12
N GLU A 73 17.48 5.13 17.13
CA GLU A 73 17.02 3.76 16.83
C GLU A 73 15.84 3.34 17.72
N ASP A 74 15.98 3.54 19.03
CA ASP A 74 15.02 3.20 20.06
C ASP A 74 13.78 4.11 20.07
N PHE A 75 13.81 5.23 19.32
CA PHE A 75 12.68 6.10 19.06
C PHE A 75 12.00 5.80 17.72
N ILE A 76 12.78 5.56 16.66
CA ILE A 76 12.34 5.10 15.33
C ILE A 76 11.53 3.80 15.47
N ASP A 77 12.00 2.86 16.30
CA ASP A 77 11.29 1.62 16.63
C ASP A 77 9.91 1.80 17.28
N ARG A 78 9.60 3.00 17.78
CA ARG A 78 8.32 3.33 18.41
C ARG A 78 7.36 4.02 17.46
N ILE A 79 7.86 4.74 16.45
CA ILE A 79 7.07 5.68 15.62
C ILE A 79 6.73 5.13 14.23
N ILE A 80 7.23 3.95 13.86
CA ILE A 80 6.87 3.21 12.64
C ILE A 80 5.98 2.01 12.96
N VAL A 81 5.20 1.53 11.98
CA VAL A 81 4.53 0.23 12.07
C VAL A 81 5.34 -0.79 11.29
N ARG A 82 5.80 -1.85 11.97
CA ARG A 82 6.66 -2.91 11.38
C ARG A 82 5.88 -4.02 10.66
N GLU A 83 4.56 -3.89 10.50
CA GLU A 83 3.67 -4.96 10.06
C GLU A 83 3.99 -5.39 8.61
N THR A 84 4.41 -6.65 8.46
CA THR A 84 4.72 -7.30 7.18
C THR A 84 4.53 -8.82 7.30
N TYR A 85 4.58 -9.54 6.17
CA TYR A 85 4.44 -10.99 6.11
C TYR A 85 4.89 -11.55 4.75
N PHE A 86 5.20 -12.83 4.72
CA PHE A 86 5.66 -13.53 3.51
C PHE A 86 4.55 -13.57 2.45
N PHE A 87 4.93 -13.29 1.19
CA PHE A 87 4.05 -13.20 0.02
C PHE A 87 2.89 -12.20 0.15
N ARG A 88 3.08 -11.13 0.94
CA ARG A 88 2.16 -9.99 1.07
C ARG A 88 1.81 -9.37 -0.28
N GLU A 89 0.52 -9.09 -0.50
CA GLU A 89 -0.07 -8.66 -1.78
C GLU A 89 0.11 -9.74 -2.86
N LYS A 90 -0.74 -10.78 -2.77
CA LYS A 90 -0.66 -12.00 -3.60
C LYS A 90 -0.66 -11.72 -5.10
N GLN A 91 -1.43 -10.72 -5.53
CA GLN A 91 -1.55 -10.27 -6.93
C GLN A 91 -0.20 -9.76 -7.48
N LEU A 92 0.56 -9.01 -6.68
CA LEU A 92 1.91 -8.61 -7.04
C LEU A 92 2.86 -9.80 -7.07
N PHE A 93 2.83 -10.70 -6.08
CA PHE A 93 3.65 -11.92 -6.12
C PHE A 93 3.27 -12.88 -7.26
N LYS A 94 2.03 -12.82 -7.74
CA LYS A 94 1.58 -13.48 -8.97
C LYS A 94 2.22 -12.84 -10.21
N ALA A 95 2.10 -11.52 -10.39
CA ALA A 95 2.73 -10.80 -11.50
C ALA A 95 4.27 -10.94 -11.51
N LEU A 96 4.90 -10.98 -10.34
CA LEU A 96 6.32 -11.28 -10.19
C LEU A 96 6.66 -12.71 -10.64
N ARG A 97 5.80 -13.70 -10.36
CA ARG A 97 6.00 -15.10 -10.75
C ARG A 97 5.76 -15.35 -12.23
N GLU A 98 4.66 -14.81 -12.77
CA GLU A 98 4.14 -15.18 -14.09
C GLU A 98 4.72 -14.31 -15.22
N ASP A 99 5.07 -13.05 -14.93
CA ASP A 99 5.47 -12.08 -15.96
C ASP A 99 6.83 -11.41 -15.68
N ILE A 100 6.96 -10.70 -14.55
CA ILE A 100 8.02 -9.70 -14.34
C ILE A 100 9.40 -10.33 -14.11
N LEU A 101 9.53 -11.30 -13.19
CA LEU A 101 10.80 -11.98 -12.99
C LEU A 101 11.15 -12.89 -14.18
N PRO A 102 10.21 -13.58 -14.86
CA PRO A 102 10.46 -14.21 -16.15
C PRO A 102 11.01 -13.25 -17.23
N GLU A 103 10.49 -12.01 -17.36
CA GLU A 103 11.03 -11.00 -18.30
C GLU A 103 12.48 -10.62 -17.94
N ILE A 104 12.76 -10.36 -16.66
CA ILE A 104 14.11 -10.02 -16.16
C ILE A 104 15.08 -11.21 -16.36
N ILE A 105 14.64 -12.43 -16.06
CA ILE A 105 15.42 -13.65 -16.32
C ILE A 105 15.66 -13.84 -17.82
N ALA A 106 14.73 -13.44 -18.70
CA ALA A 106 14.92 -13.50 -20.15
C ALA A 106 15.91 -12.44 -20.66
N SER A 107 15.88 -11.20 -20.15
CA SER A 107 16.81 -10.14 -20.57
C SER A 107 18.25 -10.40 -20.10
N HIS A 108 18.44 -11.03 -18.94
CA HIS A 108 19.75 -11.29 -18.33
C HIS A 108 20.34 -12.69 -18.62
N GLN A 109 19.92 -13.38 -19.69
CA GLN A 109 20.46 -14.72 -20.03
C GLN A 109 21.97 -14.74 -20.33
N GLN A 110 22.55 -13.61 -20.75
CA GLN A 110 23.95 -13.51 -21.19
C GLN A 110 24.92 -13.18 -20.04
N ASP A 111 24.55 -12.27 -19.14
CA ASP A 111 25.33 -11.83 -17.99
C ASP A 111 24.93 -12.53 -16.68
N ARG A 112 23.73 -13.13 -16.65
CA ARG A 112 23.17 -13.96 -15.57
C ARG A 112 23.22 -13.28 -14.21
N SER A 113 22.96 -11.99 -14.20
CA SER A 113 23.01 -11.13 -13.02
C SER A 113 21.62 -10.53 -12.79
N ILE A 114 21.12 -10.57 -11.57
CA ILE A 114 19.84 -9.95 -11.20
C ILE A 114 20.03 -9.15 -9.91
N ARG A 115 19.57 -7.90 -9.92
CA ARG A 115 19.71 -6.90 -8.84
C ARG A 115 18.32 -6.38 -8.46
N ILE A 116 17.83 -6.81 -7.31
CA ILE A 116 16.53 -6.42 -6.75
C ILE A 116 16.75 -5.60 -5.49
N TRP A 117 15.88 -4.62 -5.24
CA TRP A 117 15.89 -3.85 -3.99
C TRP A 117 14.51 -3.82 -3.33
N SER A 118 14.42 -4.34 -2.10
CA SER A 118 13.32 -4.11 -1.17
C SER A 118 13.65 -2.90 -0.30
N ALA A 119 12.95 -1.78 -0.53
CA ALA A 119 13.15 -0.52 0.17
C ALA A 119 12.07 -0.33 1.25
N GLY A 120 12.49 -0.30 2.52
CA GLY A 120 11.59 -0.41 3.67
C GLY A 120 11.23 -1.86 3.98
N CYS A 121 12.22 -2.76 3.94
CA CYS A 121 12.02 -4.21 4.02
C CYS A 121 11.46 -4.73 5.35
N SER A 122 11.41 -3.88 6.39
CA SER A 122 11.07 -4.24 7.77
C SER A 122 11.81 -5.52 8.20
N THR A 123 11.10 -6.53 8.72
CA THR A 123 11.67 -7.76 9.30
C THR A 123 12.10 -8.82 8.28
N GLY A 124 12.18 -8.49 6.99
CA GLY A 124 12.83 -9.32 5.96
C GLY A 124 11.91 -10.26 5.17
N GLU A 125 10.62 -10.35 5.49
CA GLU A 125 9.67 -11.24 4.81
C GLU A 125 9.53 -10.98 3.31
N GLU A 126 9.58 -9.71 2.87
CA GLU A 126 9.52 -9.33 1.45
C GLU A 126 10.75 -9.78 0.64
N PRO A 127 12.00 -9.38 0.98
CA PRO A 127 13.19 -9.80 0.23
C PRO A 127 13.41 -11.31 0.26
N TYR A 128 12.98 -12.01 1.32
CA TYR A 128 12.98 -13.47 1.33
C TYR A 128 11.89 -14.10 0.47
N SER A 129 10.69 -13.52 0.39
CA SER A 129 9.67 -13.97 -0.57
C SER A 129 10.17 -13.86 -2.02
N LEU A 130 10.96 -12.82 -2.33
CA LEU A 130 11.65 -12.64 -3.62
C LEU A 130 12.78 -13.67 -3.82
N SER A 131 13.58 -13.95 -2.79
CA SER A 131 14.65 -14.97 -2.82
C SER A 131 14.13 -16.40 -3.05
N ILE A 132 12.98 -16.73 -2.45
CA ILE A 132 12.23 -17.97 -2.69
C ILE A 132 11.66 -18.00 -4.11
N LEU A 133 11.09 -16.89 -4.59
CA LEU A 133 10.47 -16.87 -5.91
C LEU A 133 11.50 -17.05 -7.05
N LEU A 134 12.70 -16.46 -6.91
CA LEU A 134 13.82 -16.74 -7.83
C LEU A 134 14.32 -18.19 -7.74
N ASP A 135 14.29 -18.82 -6.55
CA ASP A 135 14.57 -20.26 -6.38
C ASP A 135 13.62 -21.12 -7.22
N GLN A 136 12.31 -20.84 -7.11
CA GLN A 136 11.26 -21.55 -7.82
C GLN A 136 11.35 -21.37 -9.35
N LEU A 137 11.70 -20.17 -9.83
CA LEU A 137 11.76 -19.86 -11.26
C LEU A 137 13.03 -20.38 -11.95
N LEU A 138 14.17 -20.39 -11.26
CA LEU A 138 15.46 -20.82 -11.83
C LEU A 138 15.79 -22.29 -11.53
N GLY A 139 15.25 -22.84 -10.44
CA GLY A 139 15.44 -24.24 -10.02
C GLY A 139 16.92 -24.64 -10.01
N HIS A 140 17.24 -25.78 -10.63
CA HIS A 140 18.62 -26.27 -10.78
C HIS A 140 19.61 -25.29 -11.44
N SER A 141 19.12 -24.26 -12.16
CA SER A 141 19.96 -23.23 -12.75
C SER A 141 20.40 -22.15 -11.75
N ILE A 142 19.81 -22.08 -10.55
CA ILE A 142 20.01 -20.99 -9.55
C ILE A 142 21.50 -20.70 -9.29
N HIS A 143 22.34 -21.73 -9.19
CA HIS A 143 23.78 -21.61 -8.92
C HIS A 143 24.59 -21.00 -10.10
N GLN A 144 23.97 -20.85 -11.27
CA GLN A 144 24.56 -20.23 -12.46
C GLN A 144 24.24 -18.72 -12.55
N TRP A 145 23.51 -18.17 -11.57
CA TRP A 145 23.04 -16.79 -11.53
C TRP A 145 23.63 -16.01 -10.35
N ARG A 146 24.12 -14.80 -10.62
CA ARG A 146 24.51 -13.82 -9.59
C ARG A 146 23.29 -13.00 -9.18
N ILE A 147 22.52 -13.54 -8.26
CA ILE A 147 21.37 -12.86 -7.64
C ILE A 147 21.86 -12.00 -6.48
N PHE A 148 21.39 -10.75 -6.44
CA PHE A 148 21.65 -9.80 -5.38
C PHE A 148 20.35 -9.11 -4.98
N ILE A 149 19.82 -9.43 -3.80
CA ILE A 149 18.63 -8.78 -3.24
C ILE A 149 19.09 -7.83 -2.13
N LEU A 150 19.11 -6.54 -2.41
CA LEU A 150 19.32 -5.50 -1.41
C LEU A 150 18.05 -5.35 -0.57
N ALA A 151 18.18 -5.40 0.75
CA ALA A 151 17.09 -5.17 1.70
C ALA A 151 17.49 -4.00 2.60
N THR A 152 16.76 -2.88 2.55
CA THR A 152 17.09 -1.70 3.36
C THR A 152 15.94 -1.22 4.21
N ASP A 153 16.25 -0.77 5.43
CA ASP A 153 15.32 -0.11 6.31
C ASP A 153 16.03 0.98 7.14
N ILE A 154 15.25 1.87 7.75
CA ILE A 154 15.73 2.82 8.77
C ILE A 154 15.75 2.16 10.17
N ASN A 155 15.00 1.08 10.36
CA ASN A 155 14.87 0.36 11.62
C ASN A 155 15.91 -0.76 11.77
N LYS A 156 16.99 -0.48 12.51
CA LYS A 156 18.03 -1.48 12.81
C LYS A 156 17.51 -2.74 13.56
N PRO A 157 16.55 -2.64 14.52
CA PRO A 157 15.94 -3.82 15.13
C PRO A 157 15.28 -4.79 14.12
N SER A 158 14.49 -4.27 13.18
CA SER A 158 13.87 -5.04 12.08
C SER A 158 14.92 -5.67 11.18
N LEU A 159 15.93 -4.90 10.77
CA LEU A 159 17.06 -5.43 9.97
C LEU A 159 17.78 -6.57 10.70
N LYS A 160 17.95 -6.49 12.02
CA LYS A 160 18.54 -7.57 12.82
C LYS A 160 17.68 -8.84 12.82
N GLN A 161 16.36 -8.71 12.97
CA GLN A 161 15.44 -9.86 12.86
C GLN A 161 15.45 -10.46 11.44
N GLY A 162 15.53 -9.62 10.40
CA GLY A 162 15.72 -10.03 9.01
C GLY A 162 17.00 -10.84 8.83
N ILE A 163 18.15 -10.30 9.26
CA ILE A 163 19.45 -10.98 9.24
C ILE A 163 19.42 -12.33 9.98
N GLU A 164 18.72 -12.43 11.11
CA GLU A 164 18.55 -13.68 11.85
C GLU A 164 17.72 -14.73 11.08
N GLY A 165 16.75 -14.30 10.26
CA GLY A 165 15.94 -15.18 9.42
C GLY A 165 14.98 -16.10 10.21
N ILE A 166 14.60 -15.68 11.43
CA ILE A 166 13.78 -16.47 12.36
C ILE A 166 12.40 -15.85 12.52
N TYR A 167 11.36 -16.62 12.19
CA TYR A 167 9.98 -16.15 12.12
C TYR A 167 9.04 -16.97 13.02
N ARG A 168 7.89 -16.37 13.35
CA ARG A 168 6.73 -17.06 13.96
C ARG A 168 5.68 -17.32 12.89
N SER A 169 4.76 -18.25 13.15
CA SER A 169 3.62 -18.58 12.26
C SER A 169 2.84 -17.36 11.74
N TRP A 170 2.73 -16.28 12.52
CA TRP A 170 2.07 -15.03 12.09
C TRP A 170 2.70 -14.36 10.85
N ALA A 171 4.02 -14.49 10.66
CA ALA A 171 4.71 -13.98 9.46
C ALA A 171 4.43 -14.85 8.22
N LEU A 172 4.07 -16.11 8.42
CA LEU A 172 3.78 -17.10 7.38
C LEU A 172 2.28 -17.24 7.07
N ARG A 173 1.41 -16.42 7.69
CA ARG A 173 -0.06 -16.56 7.66
C ARG A 173 -0.74 -16.49 6.29
N GLN A 174 -0.03 -16.11 5.23
CA GLN A 174 -0.50 -16.21 3.83
C GLN A 174 0.46 -17.00 2.91
N THR A 175 1.48 -17.65 3.49
CA THR A 175 2.37 -18.59 2.82
C THR A 175 1.71 -19.96 2.77
N SER A 176 1.85 -20.68 1.67
CA SER A 176 1.29 -22.02 1.52
C SER A 176 2.19 -23.10 2.12
N ASP A 177 1.60 -24.21 2.60
CA ASP A 177 2.31 -25.25 3.35
C ASP A 177 3.46 -25.91 2.57
N ASP A 178 3.36 -25.97 1.24
CA ASP A 178 4.43 -26.45 0.36
C ASP A 178 5.67 -25.52 0.40
N ILE A 179 5.46 -24.21 0.41
CA ILE A 179 6.53 -23.22 0.56
C ILE A 179 7.10 -23.28 1.98
N ILE A 180 6.25 -23.42 3.01
CA ILE A 180 6.70 -23.56 4.40
C ILE A 180 7.59 -24.81 4.52
N ALA A 181 7.17 -25.96 3.99
CA ALA A 181 7.92 -27.22 4.05
C ALA A 181 9.22 -27.22 3.22
N ALA A 182 9.26 -26.52 2.07
CA ALA A 182 10.43 -26.50 1.18
C ALA A 182 11.50 -25.45 1.56
N TYR A 183 11.12 -24.40 2.31
CA TYR A 183 11.96 -23.23 2.55
C TYR A 183 12.19 -22.87 4.03
N PHE A 184 11.53 -23.55 4.98
CA PHE A 184 11.70 -23.28 6.41
C PHE A 184 11.93 -24.55 7.24
N GLN A 185 12.90 -24.50 8.14
CA GLN A 185 13.08 -25.49 9.19
C GLN A 185 12.31 -25.04 10.44
N LYS A 186 11.20 -25.72 10.76
CA LYS A 186 10.50 -25.52 12.05
C LYS A 186 11.36 -26.06 13.21
N LYS A 187 11.54 -25.25 14.25
CA LYS A 187 12.17 -25.59 15.54
C LYS A 187 11.30 -25.00 16.64
N ASP A 188 10.73 -25.85 17.48
CA ASP A 188 9.71 -25.46 18.46
C ASP A 188 8.61 -24.59 17.79
N GLU A 189 8.33 -23.39 18.31
CA GLU A 189 7.35 -22.45 17.73
C GLU A 189 7.95 -21.42 16.75
N LEU A 190 9.16 -21.70 16.24
CA LEU A 190 9.92 -20.84 15.33
C LEU A 190 10.17 -21.51 13.99
N PHE A 191 10.25 -20.70 12.94
CA PHE A 191 10.53 -21.11 11.57
C PHE A 191 11.80 -20.39 11.10
N HIS A 192 12.88 -21.16 10.94
CA HIS A 192 14.14 -20.66 10.41
C HIS A 192 14.13 -20.78 8.89
N ILE A 193 14.43 -19.72 8.15
CA ILE A 193 14.53 -19.80 6.70
C ILE A 193 15.79 -20.60 6.25
N ARG A 194 15.74 -21.21 5.06
CA ARG A 194 16.85 -21.99 4.46
C ARG A 194 18.08 -21.08 4.21
N GLU A 195 19.28 -21.56 4.55
CA GLU A 195 20.50 -20.74 4.54
C GLU A 195 20.90 -20.21 3.15
N ASP A 196 20.64 -20.97 2.08
CA ASP A 196 20.88 -20.55 0.70
C ASP A 196 19.89 -19.47 0.21
N ILE A 197 18.68 -19.42 0.79
CA ILE A 197 17.69 -18.36 0.58
C ILE A 197 18.13 -17.11 1.34
N GLN A 198 18.65 -17.32 2.56
CA GLN A 198 19.17 -16.30 3.46
C GLN A 198 20.35 -15.55 2.83
N SER A 199 21.33 -16.29 2.29
CA SER A 199 22.58 -15.75 1.73
C SER A 199 22.43 -14.92 0.46
N ARG A 200 21.25 -14.92 -0.18
CA ARG A 200 20.96 -14.09 -1.37
C ARG A 200 20.44 -12.69 -1.03
N VAL A 201 20.12 -12.43 0.24
CA VAL A 201 19.63 -11.13 0.72
C VAL A 201 20.69 -10.41 1.54
N MET A 202 21.08 -9.21 1.08
CA MET A 202 21.98 -8.32 1.81
C MET A 202 21.18 -7.24 2.53
N PHE A 203 21.09 -7.33 3.85
CA PHE A 203 20.48 -6.30 4.69
C PHE A 203 21.42 -5.13 4.94
N SER A 204 20.92 -3.90 4.86
CA SER A 204 21.68 -2.67 5.14
C SER A 204 20.80 -1.57 5.73
N TYR A 205 21.38 -0.70 6.56
CA TYR A 205 20.69 0.50 7.04
C TYR A 205 20.64 1.56 5.94
N LEU A 206 19.46 2.06 5.61
CA LEU A 206 19.31 3.24 4.76
C LEU A 206 18.09 4.07 5.16
N ASN A 207 18.32 5.35 5.42
CA ASN A 207 17.27 6.35 5.53
C ASN A 207 16.94 6.90 4.13
N LEU A 208 15.78 6.55 3.58
CA LEU A 208 15.38 6.96 2.22
C LEU A 208 15.28 8.49 2.04
N LYS A 209 15.14 9.27 3.13
CA LYS A 209 15.22 10.73 3.04
C LYS A 209 16.61 11.22 2.59
N ASP A 210 17.69 10.54 2.98
CA ASP A 210 19.04 11.09 2.86
C ASP A 210 19.59 10.94 1.42
N PRO A 211 20.20 12.00 0.84
CA PRO A 211 20.61 12.03 -0.57
C PRO A 211 21.96 11.31 -0.81
N VAL A 212 22.12 10.11 -0.26
CA VAL A 212 23.32 9.26 -0.33
C VAL A 212 23.17 8.09 -1.32
N TYR A 213 22.16 8.16 -2.18
CA TYR A 213 21.83 7.14 -3.16
C TYR A 213 21.12 7.76 -4.40
N PRO A 214 21.13 7.09 -5.57
CA PRO A 214 21.82 5.84 -5.87
C PRO A 214 23.35 5.98 -5.89
N ALA A 215 24.05 5.00 -5.33
CA ALA A 215 25.52 4.97 -5.26
C ALA A 215 26.06 3.53 -5.28
N LEU A 216 27.37 3.37 -5.52
CA LEU A 216 28.05 2.06 -5.46
C LEU A 216 28.18 1.58 -4.00
N GLU A 217 28.51 2.52 -3.12
CA GLU A 217 28.81 2.33 -1.70
C GLU A 217 27.58 1.89 -0.90
N THR A 218 26.40 2.39 -1.28
CA THR A 218 25.10 1.92 -0.75
C THR A 218 24.54 0.72 -1.53
N CYS A 219 25.23 0.26 -2.58
CA CYS A 219 24.83 -0.82 -3.48
C CYS A 219 23.47 -0.63 -4.18
N THR A 220 22.95 0.60 -4.21
CA THR A 220 21.60 1.00 -4.68
C THR A 220 21.52 1.31 -6.19
N HIS A 221 22.61 1.11 -6.93
CA HIS A 221 22.71 1.39 -8.37
C HIS A 221 22.29 0.21 -9.25
N ALA A 222 21.93 0.49 -10.51
CA ALA A 222 21.65 -0.51 -11.55
C ALA A 222 20.76 -1.66 -11.04
N MET A 223 19.54 -1.31 -10.60
CA MET A 223 18.53 -2.27 -10.19
C MET A 223 17.63 -2.66 -11.37
N ASP A 224 17.27 -3.93 -11.44
CA ASP A 224 16.34 -4.47 -12.43
C ASP A 224 14.89 -4.43 -11.91
N LEU A 225 14.74 -4.49 -10.57
CA LEU A 225 13.49 -4.33 -9.86
C LEU A 225 13.70 -3.58 -8.53
N ILE A 226 12.85 -2.58 -8.24
CA ILE A 226 12.75 -1.95 -6.90
C ILE A 226 11.31 -2.07 -6.41
N LEU A 227 11.13 -2.50 -5.15
CA LEU A 227 9.87 -2.46 -4.42
C LEU A 227 9.97 -1.41 -3.31
N TRP A 228 8.95 -0.56 -3.19
CA TRP A 228 8.82 0.42 -2.12
C TRP A 228 7.36 0.48 -1.65
N ARG A 229 6.97 -0.46 -0.77
CA ARG A 229 5.56 -0.70 -0.41
C ARG A 229 5.27 -0.37 1.04
N ASN A 230 4.16 0.31 1.27
CA ASN A 230 3.58 0.62 2.58
C ASN A 230 4.54 1.44 3.48
N VAL A 231 5.40 2.27 2.85
CA VAL A 231 6.41 3.13 3.48
C VAL A 231 6.29 4.60 3.07
N ALA A 232 5.84 4.89 1.85
CA ALA A 232 5.55 6.26 1.41
C ALA A 232 4.45 6.91 2.27
N ILE A 233 3.50 6.11 2.79
CA ILE A 233 2.45 6.54 3.74
C ILE A 233 2.94 7.25 5.02
N TYR A 234 4.25 7.22 5.32
CA TYR A 234 4.83 7.92 6.45
C TYR A 234 5.49 9.26 6.08
N PHE A 235 5.79 9.51 4.81
CA PHE A 235 6.63 10.63 4.38
C PHE A 235 5.81 11.86 3.97
N SER A 236 6.42 13.05 4.04
CA SER A 236 5.87 14.23 3.37
C SER A 236 5.97 14.09 1.85
N GLU A 237 5.03 14.68 1.12
CA GLU A 237 5.01 14.66 -0.36
C GLU A 237 6.35 15.11 -0.99
N THR A 238 6.99 16.12 -0.41
CA THR A 238 8.33 16.58 -0.81
C THR A 238 9.40 15.50 -0.71
N VAL A 239 9.39 14.70 0.37
CA VAL A 239 10.32 13.57 0.55
C VAL A 239 9.96 12.44 -0.41
N ILE A 240 8.67 12.15 -0.62
CA ILE A 240 8.21 11.12 -1.57
C ILE A 240 8.69 11.44 -3.00
N ILE A 241 8.49 12.68 -3.47
CA ILE A 241 8.91 13.12 -4.80
C ILE A 241 10.43 12.99 -4.98
N ASP A 242 11.23 13.34 -3.97
CA ASP A 242 12.69 13.24 -4.05
C ASP A 242 13.20 11.79 -3.92
N VAL A 243 12.51 10.93 -3.17
CA VAL A 243 12.73 9.48 -3.10
C VAL A 243 12.45 8.83 -4.47
N LEU A 244 11.33 9.16 -5.11
CA LEU A 244 10.95 8.65 -6.44
C LEU A 244 11.94 9.06 -7.53
N LYS A 245 12.47 10.30 -7.49
CA LYS A 245 13.59 10.72 -8.37
C LYS A 245 14.82 9.81 -8.20
N ARG A 246 15.20 9.49 -6.96
CA ARG A 246 16.35 8.61 -6.67
C ARG A 246 16.10 7.17 -7.12
N PHE A 247 14.89 6.62 -6.94
CA PHE A 247 14.55 5.29 -7.48
C PHE A 247 14.55 5.25 -9.02
N TYR A 248 14.06 6.30 -9.68
CA TYR A 248 14.17 6.41 -11.14
C TYR A 248 15.63 6.50 -11.61
N GLN A 249 16.52 7.10 -10.83
CA GLN A 249 17.96 7.09 -11.12
C GLN A 249 18.59 5.71 -10.85
N ALA A 250 18.16 5.00 -9.81
CA ALA A 250 18.67 3.69 -9.37
C ALA A 250 18.42 2.55 -10.37
N LEU A 251 17.27 2.54 -11.05
CA LEU A 251 16.88 1.49 -11.99
C LEU A 251 17.68 1.53 -13.30
N ILE A 252 17.86 0.38 -13.94
CA ILE A 252 18.28 0.31 -15.35
C ILE A 252 17.17 0.80 -16.30
N PRO A 253 17.46 1.19 -17.55
CA PRO A 253 16.42 1.34 -18.58
C PRO A 253 15.62 0.04 -18.71
N SER A 254 14.29 0.13 -18.83
CA SER A 254 13.36 -1.02 -18.74
C SER A 254 13.32 -1.72 -17.36
N GLY A 255 14.01 -1.21 -16.33
CA GLY A 255 13.91 -1.71 -14.97
C GLY A 255 12.53 -1.47 -14.36
N TYR A 256 12.04 -2.42 -13.58
CA TYR A 256 10.71 -2.41 -12.98
C TYR A 256 10.68 -1.70 -11.63
N PHE A 257 9.60 -0.97 -11.35
CA PHE A 257 9.34 -0.31 -10.08
C PHE A 257 7.97 -0.72 -9.56
N ASN A 258 7.87 -0.99 -8.27
CA ASN A 258 6.61 -1.27 -7.60
C ASN A 258 6.46 -0.44 -6.32
N ILE A 259 5.22 0.00 -6.10
CA ILE A 259 4.80 0.82 -4.96
C ILE A 259 3.50 0.22 -4.37
N GLY A 260 3.16 0.55 -3.12
CA GLY A 260 1.91 0.06 -2.52
C GLY A 260 0.67 0.71 -3.14
N ALA A 261 -0.47 0.02 -3.11
CA ALA A 261 -1.72 0.49 -3.70
C ALA A 261 -2.16 1.87 -3.17
N SER A 262 -2.06 2.10 -1.86
CA SER A 262 -2.40 3.38 -1.21
C SER A 262 -1.40 4.51 -1.46
N GLU A 263 -0.37 4.30 -2.29
CA GLU A 263 0.77 5.19 -2.48
C GLU A 263 1.01 5.53 -3.96
N ALA A 264 0.41 4.77 -4.88
CA ALA A 264 0.52 4.94 -6.33
C ALA A 264 0.08 6.33 -6.84
N ALA A 265 -0.74 7.07 -6.08
CA ALA A 265 -1.16 8.43 -6.40
C ALA A 265 0.02 9.40 -6.63
N HIS A 266 1.16 9.20 -5.95
CA HIS A 266 2.34 10.07 -6.09
C HIS A 266 3.08 9.88 -7.43
N MET A 267 2.79 8.82 -8.18
CA MET A 267 3.52 8.45 -9.40
C MET A 267 3.25 9.38 -10.59
N GLY A 268 2.14 10.12 -10.59
CA GLY A 268 1.77 11.03 -11.69
C GLY A 268 2.76 12.16 -11.98
N THR A 269 3.68 12.44 -11.06
CA THR A 269 4.76 13.44 -11.22
C THR A 269 6.05 12.87 -11.83
N THR A 270 6.09 11.57 -12.13
CA THR A 270 7.33 10.84 -12.43
C THR A 270 7.42 10.37 -13.88
N PRO A 271 8.62 10.21 -14.48
CA PRO A 271 8.82 9.64 -15.81
C PRO A 271 8.68 8.10 -15.87
N PHE A 272 8.01 7.49 -14.88
CA PHE A 272 7.68 6.06 -14.85
C PHE A 272 6.44 5.77 -15.70
N VAL A 273 6.47 4.69 -16.50
CA VAL A 273 5.31 4.23 -17.27
C VAL A 273 4.62 3.08 -16.53
N SER A 274 3.34 3.24 -16.22
CA SER A 274 2.53 2.19 -15.59
C SER A 274 2.43 0.94 -16.46
N LYS A 275 2.42 -0.24 -15.83
CA LYS A 275 2.31 -1.55 -16.48
C LYS A 275 1.07 -2.29 -15.97
N PRO A 276 0.17 -2.77 -16.85
CA PRO A 276 -1.12 -3.31 -16.45
C PRO A 276 -1.01 -4.75 -15.92
N PHE A 277 -0.76 -4.88 -14.62
CA PHE A 277 -0.83 -6.15 -13.90
C PHE A 277 -2.04 -6.12 -12.92
N PRO A 278 -3.02 -7.03 -13.03
CA PRO A 278 -4.22 -7.01 -12.18
C PRO A 278 -3.90 -7.05 -10.69
N GLY A 279 -4.39 -6.05 -9.94
CA GLY A 279 -4.15 -5.88 -8.50
C GLY A 279 -2.69 -5.61 -8.10
N ALA A 280 -1.84 -5.12 -9.01
CA ALA A 280 -0.42 -4.86 -8.74
C ALA A 280 0.06 -3.52 -9.34
N PHE A 281 0.41 -2.57 -8.47
CA PHE A 281 0.84 -1.23 -8.85
C PHE A 281 2.31 -1.23 -9.27
N VAL A 282 2.53 -1.58 -10.54
CA VAL A 282 3.85 -1.77 -11.15
C VAL A 282 4.03 -0.78 -12.30
N TYR A 283 5.25 -0.28 -12.41
CA TYR A 283 5.70 0.69 -13.39
C TYR A 283 7.03 0.21 -13.98
N GLN A 284 7.46 0.79 -15.10
CA GLN A 284 8.75 0.54 -15.71
C GLN A 284 9.46 1.86 -16.00
N LYS A 285 10.78 1.90 -15.79
CA LYS A 285 11.63 2.99 -16.24
C LYS A 285 11.73 2.98 -17.76
N MET A 286 11.54 4.13 -18.38
CA MET A 286 11.53 4.25 -19.85
C MET A 286 12.83 3.72 -20.51
N PRO A 287 12.74 3.03 -21.66
CA PRO A 287 13.90 2.67 -22.47
C PRO A 287 14.66 3.91 -22.93
N ALA A 288 15.99 3.81 -23.04
CA ALA A 288 16.88 4.93 -23.33
C ALA A 288 16.51 5.70 -24.62
N ASP A 289 16.05 4.99 -25.66
CA ASP A 289 15.67 5.56 -26.97
C ASP A 289 14.40 6.44 -26.96
N THR A 290 13.66 6.51 -25.86
CA THR A 290 12.48 7.41 -25.76
C THR A 290 12.82 8.80 -25.23
N GLN A 291 14.07 9.05 -24.83
CA GLN A 291 14.57 10.41 -24.60
C GLN A 291 14.96 11.06 -25.94
N GLN A 292 14.79 12.39 -26.05
CA GLN A 292 15.02 13.08 -27.32
C GLN A 292 16.48 12.96 -27.78
N LYS A 293 16.66 12.39 -28.98
CA LYS A 293 17.91 12.25 -29.77
C LYS A 293 19.22 12.70 -29.07
N PRO A 294 20.02 11.73 -28.59
CA PRO A 294 21.48 11.86 -28.61
C PRO A 294 21.99 12.18 -30.02
N LEU A 295 23.19 12.78 -30.11
CA LEU A 295 23.86 13.03 -31.38
C LEU A 295 24.27 11.70 -32.07
N GLN A 296 24.44 11.77 -33.40
CA GLN A 296 24.45 10.59 -34.27
C GLN A 296 25.63 9.63 -34.02
N HIS A 297 25.34 8.34 -33.87
CA HIS A 297 26.15 7.27 -34.47
C HIS A 297 25.24 6.20 -35.11
N LYS A 298 25.72 5.59 -36.20
CA LYS A 298 25.14 4.50 -37.01
C LYS A 298 26.20 3.37 -37.10
N PRO A 299 25.89 2.12 -37.54
CA PRO A 299 24.74 1.64 -38.34
C PRO A 299 24.06 0.37 -37.71
N LEU A 300 23.25 -0.53 -38.32
CA LEU A 300 22.62 -0.75 -39.65
C LEU A 300 21.40 -1.73 -39.48
N LEU A 301 20.99 -2.43 -40.56
CA LEU A 301 20.29 -3.74 -40.66
C LEU A 301 18.97 -3.96 -39.85
N THR A 302 17.76 -3.66 -40.38
CA THR A 302 16.89 -4.45 -41.33
C THR A 302 16.18 -5.69 -40.73
N GLN A 303 14.90 -6.01 -40.97
CA GLN A 303 13.85 -5.43 -41.86
C GLN A 303 12.39 -5.77 -41.40
N LYS A 304 11.37 -5.45 -42.24
CA LYS A 304 9.91 -5.35 -41.92
C LYS A 304 9.09 -6.67 -41.96
N ILE A 305 8.00 -6.75 -41.17
CA ILE A 305 6.76 -7.55 -41.46
C ILE A 305 5.49 -6.67 -41.16
N LYS A 306 4.30 -7.07 -41.63
CA LYS A 306 3.03 -6.27 -41.64
C LYS A 306 1.96 -6.70 -40.60
N LYS A 307 0.94 -5.83 -40.43
CA LYS A 307 -0.25 -5.95 -39.55
C LYS A 307 -1.19 -7.12 -39.89
N SER A 308 -2.01 -7.52 -38.91
CA SER A 308 -3.30 -8.23 -39.09
C SER A 308 -4.43 -7.50 -38.32
N GLN A 309 -5.69 -7.90 -38.52
CA GLN A 309 -6.91 -7.31 -37.93
C GLN A 309 -7.72 -8.38 -37.18
N TYR A 310 -8.50 -7.99 -36.17
CA TYR A 310 -9.51 -8.86 -35.53
C TYR A 310 -10.81 -8.11 -35.20
N LYS A 311 -11.94 -8.82 -35.09
CA LYS A 311 -13.29 -8.27 -34.83
C LYS A 311 -13.86 -8.78 -33.50
N LYS A 312 -14.69 -7.96 -32.85
CA LYS A 312 -15.41 -8.30 -31.60
C LYS A 312 -16.69 -9.12 -31.86
N PRO A 313 -17.02 -10.12 -31.02
CA PRO A 313 -18.38 -10.63 -30.81
C PRO A 313 -19.16 -9.76 -29.82
N SER A 314 -20.46 -10.01 -29.67
CA SER A 314 -21.37 -9.25 -28.78
C SER A 314 -22.39 -10.17 -28.08
N TYR A 315 -22.70 -9.93 -26.81
CA TYR A 315 -23.74 -10.64 -26.05
C TYR A 315 -24.72 -9.68 -25.34
N VAL A 316 -25.90 -10.21 -25.02
CA VAL A 316 -27.04 -9.50 -24.43
C VAL A 316 -27.57 -10.31 -23.25
N PHE A 317 -28.02 -9.64 -22.17
CA PHE A 317 -28.61 -10.29 -21.00
C PHE A 317 -30.02 -9.76 -20.69
N LYS A 318 -30.85 -10.56 -20.01
CA LYS A 318 -32.22 -10.22 -19.59
C LYS A 318 -32.38 -10.33 -18.07
N SER A 319 -33.20 -9.48 -17.48
CA SER A 319 -33.47 -9.43 -16.02
C SER A 319 -34.82 -10.06 -15.64
N PRO A 320 -34.89 -10.79 -14.51
CA PRO A 320 -36.14 -11.04 -13.76
C PRO A 320 -36.37 -10.00 -12.63
N GLN A 321 -37.47 -10.12 -11.87
CA GLN A 321 -38.00 -9.06 -10.98
C GLN A 321 -38.34 -9.50 -9.55
N ASN A 322 -38.25 -8.53 -8.61
CA ASN A 322 -38.85 -8.39 -7.27
C ASN A 322 -39.92 -9.38 -6.75
N LYS A 323 -39.91 -9.61 -5.41
CA LYS A 323 -41.10 -9.35 -4.53
C LYS A 323 -40.85 -9.35 -2.99
N THR A 324 -40.78 -8.14 -2.43
CA THR A 324 -41.36 -7.64 -1.15
C THR A 324 -41.65 -8.52 0.10
N LYS A 325 -41.02 -8.09 1.22
CA LYS A 325 -41.61 -7.74 2.56
C LYS A 325 -42.37 -8.76 3.43
N THR A 326 -41.99 -8.80 4.72
CA THR A 326 -42.88 -8.44 5.87
C THR A 326 -42.07 -8.08 7.12
N SER A 327 -42.72 -7.62 8.21
CA SER A 327 -42.06 -7.01 9.39
C SER A 327 -42.74 -7.34 10.73
N THR A 328 -41.97 -7.29 11.82
CA THR A 328 -42.42 -7.20 13.22
C THR A 328 -41.36 -6.45 14.06
N LYS A 329 -41.75 -5.93 15.24
CA LYS A 329 -40.94 -4.99 16.05
C LYS A 329 -40.42 -5.58 17.36
N SER A 330 -39.36 -4.91 17.82
CA SER A 330 -38.51 -5.10 19.01
C SER A 330 -39.21 -5.24 20.37
N PRO A 331 -38.43 -5.63 21.40
CA PRO A 331 -38.24 -4.70 22.53
C PRO A 331 -36.77 -4.29 22.73
N GLN A 332 -36.49 -2.98 22.70
CA GLN A 332 -35.21 -2.37 23.07
C GLN A 332 -35.36 -1.64 24.42
N SER A 333 -34.35 -1.73 25.29
CA SER A 333 -34.13 -0.79 26.43
C SER A 333 -32.87 -1.08 27.25
N LYS A 334 -32.38 -2.33 27.31
CA LYS A 334 -31.20 -2.71 28.13
C LYS A 334 -29.95 -3.16 27.36
N ALA A 335 -30.03 -3.36 26.04
CA ALA A 335 -28.90 -3.80 25.20
C ALA A 335 -28.22 -2.67 24.40
N GLU A 336 -28.83 -1.48 24.33
CA GLU A 336 -28.34 -0.39 23.47
C GLU A 336 -27.08 0.27 24.03
N THR A 337 -26.97 0.36 25.35
CA THR A 337 -25.81 0.94 26.05
C THR A 337 -24.54 0.12 25.83
N SER A 338 -24.63 -1.21 25.70
CA SER A 338 -23.47 -2.06 25.38
C SER A 338 -23.16 -2.08 23.89
N THR A 339 -24.17 -2.00 23.01
CA THR A 339 -23.93 -2.10 21.55
C THR A 339 -23.48 -0.79 20.90
N LYS A 340 -23.87 0.39 21.41
CA LYS A 340 -23.23 1.66 20.97
C LYS A 340 -21.74 1.67 21.28
N SER A 341 -21.35 1.20 22.46
CA SER A 341 -19.95 1.06 22.86
C SER A 341 -19.15 0.16 21.91
N LEU A 342 -19.72 -0.93 21.39
CA LEU A 342 -19.06 -1.78 20.39
C LEU A 342 -18.81 -1.05 19.06
N LEU A 343 -19.81 -0.33 18.53
CA LEU A 343 -19.65 0.42 17.28
C LEU A 343 -18.69 1.62 17.42
N GLU A 344 -18.69 2.27 18.57
CA GLU A 344 -17.75 3.35 18.88
C GLU A 344 -16.31 2.83 19.05
N ALA A 345 -16.13 1.69 19.73
CA ALA A 345 -14.85 1.00 19.81
C ALA A 345 -14.34 0.56 18.42
N ALA A 346 -15.20 -0.05 17.60
CA ALA A 346 -14.85 -0.46 16.23
C ALA A 346 -14.35 0.72 15.39
N LYS A 347 -15.07 1.86 15.42
CA LYS A 347 -14.67 3.11 14.75
C LYS A 347 -13.36 3.68 15.32
N GLU A 348 -13.13 3.55 16.61
CA GLU A 348 -11.92 4.05 17.27
C GLU A 348 -10.68 3.19 16.98
N PHE A 349 -10.82 1.87 16.89
CA PHE A 349 -9.77 0.97 16.38
C PHE A 349 -9.54 1.20 14.87
N THR A 350 -10.60 1.47 14.09
CA THR A 350 -10.49 1.86 12.66
C THR A 350 -9.59 3.10 12.49
N LYS A 351 -9.82 4.16 13.26
CA LYS A 351 -8.96 5.37 13.24
C LYS A 351 -7.51 5.08 13.62
N LYS A 352 -7.28 4.11 14.52
CA LYS A 352 -5.95 3.67 14.96
C LYS A 352 -5.27 2.71 13.97
N ARG A 353 -5.94 2.36 12.86
CA ARG A 353 -5.54 1.33 11.88
C ARG A 353 -5.31 -0.06 12.48
N ASP A 354 -5.88 -0.33 13.66
CA ASP A 354 -5.94 -1.66 14.26
C ASP A 354 -7.12 -2.41 13.65
N TYR A 355 -6.91 -2.92 12.44
CA TYR A 355 -7.98 -3.55 11.68
C TYR A 355 -8.45 -4.87 12.29
N ILE A 356 -7.58 -5.57 13.03
CA ILE A 356 -7.95 -6.83 13.71
C ILE A 356 -9.00 -6.53 14.79
N GLN A 357 -8.71 -5.59 15.71
CA GLN A 357 -9.69 -5.20 16.73
C GLN A 357 -10.92 -4.55 16.08
N ALA A 358 -10.75 -3.68 15.08
CA ALA A 358 -11.87 -3.06 14.40
C ALA A 358 -12.83 -4.11 13.79
N ILE A 359 -12.31 -5.13 13.09
CA ILE A 359 -13.11 -6.26 12.56
C ILE A 359 -13.84 -6.98 13.69
N THR A 360 -13.14 -7.37 14.77
CA THR A 360 -13.77 -8.07 15.91
C THR A 360 -14.91 -7.25 16.54
N PHE A 361 -14.72 -5.94 16.75
CA PHE A 361 -15.74 -5.07 17.33
C PHE A 361 -16.90 -4.79 16.36
N TYR A 362 -16.67 -4.68 15.04
CA TYR A 362 -17.74 -4.58 14.05
C TYR A 362 -18.53 -5.89 13.92
N GLN A 363 -17.87 -7.05 13.90
CA GLN A 363 -18.52 -8.36 13.89
C GLN A 363 -19.44 -8.52 15.12
N ALA A 364 -18.90 -8.31 16.33
CA ALA A 364 -19.66 -8.42 17.59
C ALA A 364 -20.79 -7.37 17.73
N TYR A 365 -20.72 -6.27 16.98
CA TYR A 365 -21.81 -5.31 16.81
C TYR A 365 -22.87 -5.84 15.84
N LEU A 366 -22.46 -6.26 14.64
CA LEU A 366 -23.34 -6.72 13.56
C LEU A 366 -24.04 -8.04 13.85
N GLU A 367 -23.48 -8.94 14.67
CA GLU A 367 -24.20 -10.09 15.26
C GLU A 367 -25.57 -9.69 15.83
N LYS A 368 -25.63 -8.53 16.49
CA LYS A 368 -26.78 -7.98 17.21
C LYS A 368 -27.55 -6.96 16.37
N HIS A 369 -26.88 -6.33 15.41
CA HIS A 369 -27.40 -5.25 14.54
C HIS A 369 -27.31 -5.61 13.06
N GLN A 370 -27.67 -6.85 12.72
CA GLN A 370 -27.51 -7.43 11.37
C GLN A 370 -28.11 -6.56 10.25
N LYS A 371 -29.11 -5.73 10.54
CA LYS A 371 -29.78 -4.85 9.57
C LYS A 371 -29.17 -3.44 9.45
N ASP A 372 -28.06 -3.13 10.14
CA ASP A 372 -27.34 -1.87 9.96
C ASP A 372 -26.44 -1.94 8.71
N ALA A 373 -26.99 -1.49 7.58
CA ALA A 373 -26.26 -1.36 6.32
C ALA A 373 -25.01 -0.46 6.42
N ASN A 374 -25.04 0.58 7.27
CA ASN A 374 -23.87 1.44 7.48
C ASN A 374 -22.81 0.72 8.32
N GLY A 375 -23.21 -0.06 9.32
CA GLY A 375 -22.34 -0.98 10.06
C GLY A 375 -21.63 -1.97 9.13
N TRP A 376 -22.36 -2.59 8.19
CA TRP A 376 -21.77 -3.48 7.17
C TRP A 376 -20.81 -2.75 6.23
N TYR A 377 -21.17 -1.55 5.74
CA TYR A 377 -20.28 -0.73 4.91
C TYR A 377 -19.00 -0.29 5.66
N LEU A 378 -19.09 0.02 6.95
CA LEU A 378 -17.94 0.33 7.80
C LEU A 378 -17.02 -0.89 7.95
N LEU A 379 -17.58 -2.08 8.17
CA LEU A 379 -16.82 -3.33 8.20
C LEU A 379 -16.19 -3.66 6.84
N ALA A 380 -16.94 -3.53 5.74
CA ALA A 380 -16.44 -3.76 4.38
C ALA A 380 -15.20 -2.91 4.07
N ARG A 381 -15.20 -1.63 4.48
CA ARG A 381 -14.05 -0.75 4.29
C ARG A 381 -12.86 -1.10 5.18
N VAL A 382 -13.08 -1.68 6.37
CA VAL A 382 -11.97 -2.21 7.18
C VAL A 382 -11.40 -3.49 6.59
N TYR A 383 -12.23 -4.42 6.12
CA TYR A 383 -11.75 -5.61 5.40
C TYR A 383 -10.91 -5.23 4.18
N ALA A 384 -11.40 -4.29 3.34
CA ALA A 384 -10.65 -3.76 2.20
C ALA A 384 -9.30 -3.14 2.63
N ASN A 385 -9.31 -2.28 3.65
CA ASN A 385 -8.08 -1.67 4.20
C ASN A 385 -7.11 -2.69 4.83
N SER A 386 -7.57 -3.87 5.21
CA SER A 386 -6.74 -5.00 5.69
C SER A 386 -6.27 -5.95 4.59
N GLY A 387 -6.76 -5.79 3.35
CA GLY A 387 -6.47 -6.65 2.21
C GLY A 387 -7.35 -7.91 2.08
N ASP A 388 -8.40 -8.05 2.91
CA ASP A 388 -9.38 -9.14 2.79
C ASP A 388 -10.52 -8.73 1.84
N LEU A 389 -10.23 -8.79 0.53
CA LEU A 389 -11.17 -8.36 -0.50
C LEU A 389 -12.42 -9.24 -0.58
N GLU A 390 -12.32 -10.54 -0.26
CA GLU A 390 -13.47 -11.46 -0.21
C GLU A 390 -14.45 -11.07 0.89
N GLN A 391 -13.97 -10.85 2.12
CA GLN A 391 -14.84 -10.41 3.21
C GLN A 391 -15.33 -8.97 3.01
N ALA A 392 -14.55 -8.11 2.35
CA ALA A 392 -15.00 -6.78 1.94
C ALA A 392 -16.15 -6.84 0.93
N LYS A 393 -16.04 -7.71 -0.08
CA LYS A 393 -17.06 -7.95 -1.12
C LYS A 393 -18.35 -8.51 -0.50
N HIS A 394 -18.22 -9.48 0.41
CA HIS A 394 -19.35 -10.03 1.16
C HIS A 394 -20.04 -8.97 2.05
N ALA A 395 -19.28 -8.16 2.78
CA ALA A 395 -19.83 -7.09 3.62
C ALA A 395 -20.45 -5.94 2.80
N CYS A 396 -19.94 -5.64 1.59
CA CYS A 396 -20.60 -4.74 0.64
C CYS A 396 -21.96 -5.28 0.18
N ILE A 397 -22.05 -6.58 -0.13
CA ILE A 397 -23.34 -7.23 -0.47
C ILE A 397 -24.31 -7.12 0.71
N CYS A 398 -23.88 -7.43 1.93
CA CYS A 398 -24.74 -7.31 3.13
C CYS A 398 -25.20 -5.86 3.40
N ALA A 399 -24.34 -4.87 3.13
CA ALA A 399 -24.73 -3.46 3.20
C ALA A 399 -25.83 -3.12 2.17
N ILE A 400 -25.64 -3.54 0.92
CA ILE A 400 -26.56 -3.28 -0.20
C ILE A 400 -27.91 -4.01 -0.02
N ASP A 401 -27.91 -5.24 0.50
CA ASP A 401 -29.13 -6.02 0.77
C ASP A 401 -29.97 -5.43 1.92
N HIS A 402 -29.34 -4.67 2.81
CA HIS A 402 -30.03 -4.01 3.93
C HIS A 402 -30.39 -2.55 3.66
N ASP A 403 -29.64 -1.83 2.81
CA ASP A 403 -30.04 -0.55 2.22
C ASP A 403 -29.62 -0.45 0.74
N PRO A 404 -30.54 -0.73 -0.21
CA PRO A 404 -30.27 -0.58 -1.64
C PRO A 404 -30.04 0.86 -2.14
N LEU A 405 -29.98 1.85 -1.25
CA LEU A 405 -29.64 3.25 -1.53
C LEU A 405 -28.25 3.66 -0.98
N ILE A 406 -27.51 2.78 -0.31
CA ILE A 406 -26.20 3.10 0.29
C ILE A 406 -25.08 3.26 -0.76
N VAL A 407 -25.03 4.46 -1.35
CA VAL A 407 -24.11 4.90 -2.42
C VAL A 407 -22.67 4.44 -2.19
N GLN A 408 -22.18 4.54 -0.95
CA GLN A 408 -20.79 4.27 -0.61
C GLN A 408 -20.42 2.78 -0.67
N ALA A 409 -21.37 1.86 -0.45
CA ALA A 409 -21.12 0.43 -0.61
C ALA A 409 -21.10 0.03 -2.09
N TYR A 410 -21.91 0.66 -2.95
CA TYR A 410 -21.80 0.49 -4.40
C TYR A 410 -20.45 1.03 -4.92
N TYR A 411 -20.00 2.18 -4.45
CA TYR A 411 -18.68 2.70 -4.84
C TYR A 411 -17.54 1.78 -4.37
N LEU A 412 -17.59 1.31 -3.12
CA LEU A 412 -16.59 0.38 -2.58
C LEU A 412 -16.64 -1.00 -3.26
N SER A 413 -17.82 -1.52 -3.60
CA SER A 413 -17.98 -2.72 -4.41
C SER A 413 -17.40 -2.53 -5.81
N GLY A 414 -17.59 -1.35 -6.42
CA GLY A 414 -16.98 -0.98 -7.69
C GLY A 414 -15.45 -1.00 -7.65
N LEU A 415 -14.86 -0.40 -6.60
CA LEU A 415 -13.41 -0.45 -6.36
C LEU A 415 -12.91 -1.89 -6.19
N ILE A 416 -13.57 -2.69 -5.35
CA ILE A 416 -13.19 -4.10 -5.13
C ILE A 416 -13.29 -4.90 -6.42
N ASN A 417 -14.33 -4.69 -7.23
CA ASN A 417 -14.48 -5.36 -8.53
C ASN A 417 -13.51 -4.84 -9.62
N GLU A 418 -13.01 -3.61 -9.52
CA GLU A 418 -11.96 -3.09 -10.40
C GLU A 418 -10.61 -3.74 -10.08
N GLU A 419 -10.23 -3.81 -8.79
CA GLU A 419 -9.00 -4.48 -8.31
C GLU A 419 -9.03 -6.00 -8.54
N ASP A 420 -10.19 -6.63 -8.42
CA ASP A 420 -10.45 -8.05 -8.73
C ASP A 420 -10.51 -8.35 -10.24
N GLY A 421 -10.37 -7.33 -11.10
CA GLY A 421 -10.41 -7.45 -12.56
C GLY A 421 -11.80 -7.79 -13.14
N ALA A 422 -12.84 -7.77 -12.31
CA ALA A 422 -14.25 -7.95 -12.69
C ALA A 422 -14.83 -6.67 -13.30
N LEU A 423 -14.20 -6.18 -14.38
CA LEU A 423 -14.42 -4.85 -14.95
C LEU A 423 -15.86 -4.56 -15.38
N GLU A 424 -16.60 -5.55 -15.89
CA GLU A 424 -18.03 -5.41 -16.16
C GLU A 424 -18.85 -5.15 -14.89
N GLN A 425 -18.52 -5.81 -13.78
CA GLN A 425 -19.19 -5.61 -12.49
C GLN A 425 -18.81 -4.27 -11.86
N ALA A 426 -17.52 -3.88 -11.93
CA ALA A 426 -17.08 -2.54 -11.54
C ALA A 426 -17.87 -1.46 -12.29
N ILE A 427 -18.07 -1.62 -13.60
CA ILE A 427 -18.90 -0.73 -14.42
C ILE A 427 -20.37 -0.71 -13.96
N LEU A 428 -20.95 -1.84 -13.56
CA LEU A 428 -22.32 -1.89 -13.03
C LEU A 428 -22.43 -1.16 -11.69
N ASP A 429 -21.49 -1.40 -10.78
CA ASP A 429 -21.46 -0.83 -9.43
C ASP A 429 -21.21 0.69 -9.47
N TYR A 430 -20.28 1.18 -10.30
CA TYR A 430 -20.08 2.60 -10.52
C TYR A 430 -21.26 3.28 -11.24
N LYS A 431 -21.90 2.60 -12.21
CA LYS A 431 -23.15 3.12 -12.81
C LYS A 431 -24.28 3.19 -11.77
N LYS A 432 -24.36 2.23 -10.86
CA LYS A 432 -25.34 2.21 -9.77
C LYS A 432 -25.06 3.31 -8.74
N THR A 433 -23.78 3.57 -8.45
CA THR A 433 -23.31 4.73 -7.67
C THR A 433 -23.78 6.04 -8.33
N LEU A 434 -23.51 6.25 -9.62
CA LEU A 434 -23.94 7.45 -10.36
C LEU A 434 -25.46 7.55 -10.56
N TYR A 435 -26.18 6.43 -10.60
CA TYR A 435 -27.64 6.42 -10.64
C TYR A 435 -28.26 6.93 -9.33
N LEU A 436 -27.64 6.62 -8.19
CA LEU A 436 -28.08 7.09 -6.87
C LEU A 436 -27.57 8.52 -6.58
N GLN A 437 -26.35 8.85 -7.00
CA GLN A 437 -25.73 10.17 -6.84
C GLN A 437 -24.96 10.58 -8.10
N ALA A 438 -25.61 11.36 -8.97
CA ALA A 438 -25.08 11.75 -10.28
C ALA A 438 -23.91 12.76 -10.25
N ASP A 439 -23.55 13.31 -9.09
CA ASP A 439 -22.35 14.15 -8.91
C ASP A 439 -21.19 13.41 -8.20
N PHE A 440 -21.30 12.09 -7.98
CA PHE A 440 -20.27 11.28 -7.34
C PHE A 440 -19.04 11.13 -8.24
N VAL A 441 -18.19 12.16 -8.24
CA VAL A 441 -17.10 12.36 -9.20
C VAL A 441 -16.11 11.20 -9.28
N LEU A 442 -15.84 10.51 -8.17
CA LEU A 442 -14.93 9.37 -8.14
C LEU A 442 -15.44 8.21 -9.02
N ALA A 443 -16.75 7.95 -9.05
CA ALA A 443 -17.33 6.95 -9.94
C ALA A 443 -17.30 7.38 -11.42
N HIS A 444 -17.24 8.69 -11.72
CA HIS A 444 -16.91 9.15 -13.07
C HIS A 444 -15.43 8.94 -13.40
N TYR A 445 -14.51 9.22 -12.46
CA TYR A 445 -13.09 8.99 -12.64
C TYR A 445 -12.77 7.50 -12.89
N HIS A 446 -13.21 6.62 -12.00
CA HIS A 446 -12.99 5.18 -12.14
C HIS A 446 -13.68 4.59 -13.38
N LEU A 447 -14.89 5.03 -13.75
CA LEU A 447 -15.47 4.62 -15.04
C LEU A 447 -14.63 5.08 -16.24
N SER A 448 -13.93 6.22 -16.17
CA SER A 448 -13.02 6.62 -17.25
C SER A 448 -11.83 5.66 -17.38
N ILE A 449 -11.28 5.17 -16.26
CA ILE A 449 -10.21 4.16 -16.21
C ILE A 449 -10.71 2.81 -16.73
N VAL A 450 -11.80 2.26 -16.17
CA VAL A 450 -12.28 0.92 -16.55
C VAL A 450 -12.72 0.87 -18.02
N TYR A 451 -13.30 1.95 -18.56
CA TYR A 451 -13.57 2.02 -20.00
C TYR A 451 -12.31 2.19 -20.86
N GLN A 452 -11.22 2.77 -20.34
CA GLN A 452 -9.93 2.83 -21.02
C GLN A 452 -9.29 1.43 -21.09
N GLN A 453 -9.30 0.69 -19.97
CA GLN A 453 -8.87 -0.71 -19.90
C GLN A 453 -9.64 -1.60 -20.90
N LEU A 454 -10.97 -1.45 -20.99
CA LEU A 454 -11.82 -2.17 -21.95
C LEU A 454 -11.77 -1.62 -23.40
N GLN A 455 -10.81 -0.75 -23.72
CA GLN A 455 -10.60 -0.15 -25.05
C GLN A 455 -11.88 0.49 -25.61
N ASN A 456 -12.56 1.27 -24.77
CA ASN A 456 -13.82 1.97 -25.05
C ASN A 456 -13.64 3.48 -24.85
N GLU A 457 -12.70 4.05 -25.61
CA GLU A 457 -12.32 5.48 -25.61
C GLU A 457 -13.55 6.41 -25.60
N ASN A 458 -14.57 6.10 -26.40
CA ASN A 458 -15.81 6.87 -26.49
C ASN A 458 -16.57 7.00 -25.15
N GLN A 459 -16.52 6.00 -24.28
CA GLN A 459 -17.14 6.07 -22.95
C GLN A 459 -16.14 6.56 -21.90
N SER A 460 -14.86 6.22 -22.03
CA SER A 460 -13.79 6.74 -21.17
C SER A 460 -13.78 8.27 -21.20
N GLU A 461 -13.69 8.88 -22.39
CA GLU A 461 -13.66 10.34 -22.57
C GLU A 461 -14.94 11.03 -22.07
N ARG A 462 -16.12 10.41 -22.25
CA ARG A 462 -17.38 10.95 -21.71
C ARG A 462 -17.37 11.02 -20.20
N HIS A 463 -16.88 9.98 -19.53
CA HIS A 463 -16.77 9.95 -18.08
C HIS A 463 -15.66 10.89 -17.58
N ARG A 464 -14.54 11.00 -18.32
CA ARG A 464 -13.45 11.97 -18.09
C ARG A 464 -13.95 13.42 -18.14
N ILE A 465 -14.61 13.82 -19.23
CA ILE A 465 -15.21 15.16 -19.41
C ILE A 465 -16.23 15.47 -18.31
N GLN A 466 -17.09 14.51 -17.96
CA GLN A 466 -18.11 14.73 -16.93
C GLN A 466 -17.50 14.83 -15.52
N ALA A 467 -16.38 14.14 -15.23
CA ALA A 467 -15.62 14.36 -14.00
C ALA A 467 -15.04 15.78 -13.93
N ILE A 468 -14.35 16.24 -14.99
CA ILE A 468 -13.83 17.62 -15.10
C ILE A 468 -14.97 18.65 -14.87
N ARG A 469 -16.14 18.42 -15.48
CA ARG A 469 -17.31 19.31 -15.37
C ARG A 469 -17.97 19.36 -13.99
N ILE A 470 -17.82 18.31 -13.18
CA ILE A 470 -18.24 18.31 -11.76
C ILE A 470 -17.20 19.08 -10.91
N LEU A 471 -15.92 18.88 -11.21
CA LEU A 471 -14.79 19.48 -10.48
C LEU A 471 -14.64 20.99 -10.74
N SER A 472 -14.88 21.46 -11.97
CA SER A 472 -14.80 22.87 -12.37
C SER A 472 -15.89 23.77 -11.74
N ARG A 473 -16.59 23.28 -10.71
CA ARG A 473 -17.63 23.98 -9.93
C ARG A 473 -17.22 24.15 -8.45
N ARG A 474 -16.02 23.71 -8.08
CA ARG A 474 -15.47 23.66 -6.73
C ARG A 474 -14.12 24.40 -6.69
N SER A 475 -13.65 24.80 -5.51
CA SER A 475 -12.29 25.32 -5.34
C SER A 475 -11.26 24.21 -5.53
N GLY A 476 -10.04 24.54 -5.97
CA GLY A 476 -8.97 23.56 -6.12
C GLY A 476 -8.59 22.86 -4.80
N ASP A 477 -8.73 23.57 -3.68
CA ASP A 477 -8.42 23.08 -2.33
C ASP A 477 -9.58 22.29 -1.68
N ASP A 478 -10.76 22.23 -2.31
CA ASP A 478 -11.91 21.51 -1.75
C ASP A 478 -11.64 19.99 -1.72
N ILE A 479 -11.90 19.34 -0.58
CA ILE A 479 -11.79 17.87 -0.45
C ILE A 479 -12.97 17.20 -1.18
N ILE A 480 -12.67 16.13 -1.92
CA ILE A 480 -13.64 15.31 -2.64
C ILE A 480 -14.45 14.45 -1.66
N PRO A 481 -15.79 14.60 -1.58
CA PRO A 481 -16.61 13.77 -0.70
C PRO A 481 -16.47 12.28 -1.04
N GLY A 482 -16.01 11.49 -0.06
CA GLY A 482 -15.80 10.05 -0.22
C GLY A 482 -14.34 9.62 -0.50
N ALA A 483 -13.41 10.56 -0.68
CA ALA A 483 -11.97 10.30 -0.63
C ALA A 483 -11.37 11.04 0.58
N ASP A 484 -10.64 10.33 1.45
CA ASP A 484 -10.36 10.77 2.83
C ASP A 484 -9.59 12.12 2.96
N ASP A 485 -8.77 12.45 1.95
CA ASP A 485 -7.95 13.68 1.89
C ASP A 485 -7.70 14.22 0.46
N LEU A 486 -8.33 13.63 -0.58
CA LEU A 486 -8.06 14.01 -1.98
C LEU A 486 -8.72 15.36 -2.34
N THR A 487 -7.97 16.30 -2.90
CA THR A 487 -8.52 17.61 -3.33
C THR A 487 -9.01 17.61 -4.78
N VAL A 488 -9.82 18.63 -5.12
CA VAL A 488 -10.27 18.91 -6.50
C VAL A 488 -9.10 19.12 -7.45
N ALA A 489 -8.05 19.85 -7.03
CA ALA A 489 -6.86 20.07 -7.86
C ALA A 489 -6.09 18.77 -8.12
N GLN A 490 -5.93 17.93 -7.10
CA GLN A 490 -5.29 16.61 -7.24
C GLN A 490 -6.09 15.71 -8.19
N LEU A 491 -7.41 15.58 -7.99
CA LEU A 491 -8.24 14.75 -8.85
C LEU A 491 -8.31 15.29 -10.29
N LEU A 492 -8.34 16.61 -10.51
CA LEU A 492 -8.20 17.19 -11.85
C LEU A 492 -6.87 16.80 -12.51
N SER A 493 -5.76 16.81 -11.77
CA SER A 493 -4.45 16.36 -12.25
C SER A 493 -4.35 14.85 -12.49
N MET A 494 -5.31 14.06 -12.03
CA MET A 494 -5.42 12.62 -12.29
C MET A 494 -6.34 12.31 -13.50
N ILE A 495 -7.10 13.31 -13.98
CA ILE A 495 -8.07 13.20 -15.07
C ILE A 495 -7.55 13.85 -16.38
N GLY A 496 -6.63 14.81 -16.25
CA GLY A 496 -6.04 15.59 -17.36
C GLY A 496 -5.14 14.78 -18.29
#